data_AF-A0A7V0MEN0-F1
#
_entry.id   AF-A0A7V0MEN0-F1
#
_cell.length_a   1.000
_cell.length_b   1.000
_cell.length_c   1.000
_cell.angle_alpha   90.00
_cell.angle_beta   90.00
_cell.angle_gamma   90.00
#
_symmetry.space_group_name_H-M   'P 1'
#
loop_
_entity.id
_entity.type
_entity.pdbx_description
1 polymer ?
#
loop_
_entity_poly.entity_id
_entity_poly.type
_entity_poly.pdbx_seq_one_letter_code
_entity_poly.pdbx_strand_id
1 'polypeptide(L)'
;NDFFEEIAKYRAARRIWFRIMKERFHPKNPRSTTFRFHVQTAGVALTAQQPLNNIARAAYHGLAAVLGGAQSVHIDAYDEALCTPTELSAIIALRTNQILQLETGVTRTIDPLGGSYFVEALTNQLEEKVIRVLNKLDSLGGIVKATENGWIHEEISDAAYEYQLAVESGRMPIVGVNCYRTEEEELPTELFEVPETLSVQERKLRKIKKERDELKVRAVRDEIRRCCEKNGNLMEVLVSSVGSLITEGEISKTLREFYGTWSPPVF
;
A
#
# COMPACT_ATOMS: atom_id res chain seq x y z
N ASN A 1 6.08 11.19 -7.26
CA ASN A 1 6.39 11.57 -8.66
C ASN A 1 7.87 11.76 -8.93
N ASP A 2 8.72 12.07 -7.93
CA ASP A 2 10.16 12.17 -8.18
C ASP A 2 10.76 10.80 -8.53
N PHE A 3 11.25 10.67 -9.76
CA PHE A 3 11.72 9.40 -10.31
C PHE A 3 12.98 8.86 -9.61
N PHE A 4 13.97 9.73 -9.36
CA PHE A 4 15.25 9.30 -8.80
C PHE A 4 15.19 9.16 -7.29
N GLU A 5 14.41 10.01 -6.61
CA GLU A 5 14.18 9.90 -5.17
C GLU A 5 13.51 8.57 -4.82
N GLU A 6 12.53 8.13 -5.61
CA GLU A 6 11.88 6.82 -5.44
C GLU A 6 12.88 5.66 -5.55
N ILE A 7 13.74 5.67 -6.58
CA ILE A 7 14.78 4.64 -6.76
C ILE A 7 15.75 4.65 -5.58
N ALA A 8 16.22 5.83 -5.18
CA ALA A 8 17.12 6.00 -4.04
C ALA A 8 16.47 5.54 -2.72
N LYS A 9 15.18 5.82 -2.51
CA LYS A 9 14.40 5.36 -1.35
C LYS A 9 14.40 3.84 -1.25
N TYR A 10 14.15 3.13 -2.35
CA TYR A 10 14.14 1.66 -2.35
C TYR A 10 15.52 1.07 -2.03
N ARG A 11 16.58 1.65 -2.58
CA ARG A 11 17.98 1.25 -2.29
C ARG A 11 18.33 1.50 -0.83
N ALA A 12 18.01 2.68 -0.30
CA ALA A 12 18.24 3.06 1.08
C ALA A 12 17.50 2.13 2.05
N ALA A 13 16.22 1.83 1.78
CA ALA A 13 15.40 0.94 2.60
C ALA A 13 16.04 -0.45 2.79
N ARG A 14 16.60 -1.04 1.71
CA ARG A 14 17.31 -2.33 1.80
C ARG A 14 18.56 -2.24 2.69
N ARG A 15 19.34 -1.16 2.55
CA ARG A 15 20.57 -0.95 3.33
C ARG A 15 20.28 -0.69 4.80
N ILE A 16 19.24 0.09 5.10
CA ILE A 16 18.74 0.33 6.46
C ILE A 16 18.28 -0.99 7.09
N TRP A 17 17.42 -1.75 6.41
CA TRP A 17 16.95 -3.04 6.91
C TRP A 17 18.10 -4.00 7.21
N PHE A 18 19.03 -4.15 6.26
CA PHE A 18 20.20 -5.02 6.43
C PHE A 18 20.98 -4.64 7.70
N ARG A 19 21.26 -3.35 7.90
CA ARG A 19 22.00 -2.85 9.06
C ARG A 19 21.24 -3.08 10.37
N ILE A 20 19.96 -2.70 10.44
CA ILE A 20 19.12 -2.92 11.62
C ILE A 20 19.10 -4.40 11.99
N MET A 21 18.87 -5.29 11.01
CA MET A 21 18.85 -6.73 11.26
C MET A 21 20.21 -7.22 11.76
N LYS A 22 21.32 -6.82 11.16
CA LYS A 22 22.66 -7.24 11.57
C LYS A 22 23.05 -6.72 12.95
N GLU A 23 22.88 -5.43 13.20
CA GLU A 23 23.40 -4.74 14.40
C GLU A 23 22.49 -4.84 15.61
N ARG A 24 21.16 -4.89 15.41
CA ARG A 24 20.20 -4.97 16.52
C ARG A 24 19.77 -6.40 16.81
N PHE A 25 19.48 -7.19 15.78
CA PHE A 25 18.80 -8.49 15.94
C PHE A 25 19.70 -9.71 15.75
N HIS A 26 20.89 -9.56 15.15
CA HIS A 26 21.90 -10.63 15.01
C HIS A 26 21.33 -11.98 14.51
N PRO A 27 20.58 -12.03 13.39
CA PRO A 27 19.92 -13.24 12.96
C PRO A 27 20.93 -14.30 12.49
N LYS A 28 20.68 -15.56 12.87
CA LYS A 28 21.48 -16.72 12.42
C LYS A 28 21.23 -17.04 10.94
N ASN A 29 20.00 -16.86 10.46
CA ASN A 29 19.65 -17.12 9.07
C ASN A 29 19.95 -15.87 8.21
N PRO A 30 20.82 -15.94 7.20
CA PRO A 30 21.14 -14.80 6.35
C PRO A 30 19.92 -14.26 5.58
N ARG A 31 18.90 -15.09 5.32
CA ARG A 31 17.66 -14.65 4.66
C ARG A 31 16.89 -13.61 5.48
N SER A 32 17.09 -13.54 6.79
CA SER A 32 16.47 -12.54 7.65
C SER A 32 16.95 -11.12 7.33
N THR A 33 18.12 -10.95 6.70
CA THR A 33 18.63 -9.62 6.30
C THR A 33 18.20 -9.20 4.90
N THR A 34 17.45 -10.04 4.17
CA THR A 34 16.94 -9.71 2.84
C THR A 34 15.64 -8.93 2.96
N PHE A 35 15.64 -7.66 2.53
CA PHE A 35 14.44 -6.83 2.44
C PHE A 35 13.74 -7.07 1.09
N ARG A 36 12.54 -7.64 1.14
CA ARG A 36 11.69 -7.88 -0.04
C ARG A 36 10.47 -6.98 0.05
N PHE A 37 10.11 -6.33 -1.05
CA PHE A 37 9.03 -5.36 -1.05
C PHE A 37 8.20 -5.42 -2.35
N HIS A 38 6.93 -5.10 -2.18
CA HIS A 38 6.00 -4.79 -3.26
C HIS A 38 5.98 -3.27 -3.45
N VAL A 39 5.81 -2.82 -4.70
CA VAL A 39 5.58 -1.42 -5.03
C VAL A 39 4.27 -1.31 -5.77
N GLN A 40 3.41 -0.41 -5.32
CA GLN A 40 2.29 0.11 -6.09
C GLN A 40 2.68 1.50 -6.59
N THR A 41 2.25 1.86 -7.80
CA THR A 41 2.40 3.24 -8.28
C THR A 41 1.58 4.20 -7.40
N ALA A 42 1.81 5.50 -7.55
CA ALA A 42 1.22 6.47 -6.63
C ALA A 42 -0.15 6.94 -7.15
N GLY A 43 -1.25 6.33 -6.67
CA GLY A 43 -2.61 6.76 -7.02
C GLY A 43 -2.89 8.24 -6.73
N VAL A 44 -2.33 8.79 -5.63
CA VAL A 44 -2.43 10.22 -5.27
C VAL A 44 -1.82 11.18 -6.31
N ALA A 45 -0.94 10.67 -7.18
CA ALA A 45 -0.33 11.44 -8.26
C ALA A 45 -1.10 11.34 -9.58
N LEU A 46 -2.13 10.50 -9.65
CA LEU A 46 -2.98 10.32 -10.81
C LEU A 46 -4.17 11.28 -10.72
N THR A 47 -4.57 11.85 -11.86
CA THR A 47 -5.51 12.97 -11.90
C THR A 47 -6.82 12.56 -12.55
N ALA A 48 -7.92 13.10 -12.04
CA ALA A 48 -9.24 12.93 -12.66
C ALA A 48 -9.32 13.69 -13.99
N GLN A 49 -8.66 14.85 -14.08
CA GLN A 49 -8.52 15.63 -15.29
C GLN A 49 -7.42 15.03 -16.16
N GLN A 50 -7.67 14.95 -17.47
CA GLN A 50 -6.82 14.35 -18.49
C GLN A 50 -6.28 12.98 -18.07
N PRO A 51 -7.13 11.97 -17.77
CA PRO A 51 -6.72 10.72 -17.14
C PRO A 51 -5.75 9.93 -18.02
N LEU A 52 -5.74 10.11 -19.34
CA LEU A 52 -4.75 9.47 -20.21
C LEU A 52 -3.29 9.87 -19.90
N ASN A 53 -3.06 11.04 -19.31
CA ASN A 53 -1.73 11.41 -18.79
C ASN A 53 -1.25 10.47 -17.67
N ASN A 54 -2.18 9.82 -16.96
CA ASN A 54 -1.87 8.86 -15.91
C ASN A 54 -1.14 7.62 -16.45
N ILE A 55 -1.33 7.26 -17.73
CA ILE A 55 -0.59 6.17 -18.38
C ILE A 55 0.92 6.48 -18.33
N ALA A 56 1.31 7.70 -18.69
CA ALA A 56 2.71 8.12 -18.66
C ALA A 56 3.26 8.20 -17.22
N ARG A 57 2.47 8.77 -16.28
CA ARG A 57 2.84 8.86 -14.86
C ARG A 57 3.09 7.47 -14.27
N ALA A 58 2.14 6.56 -14.43
CA ALA A 58 2.21 5.20 -13.93
C ALA A 58 3.35 4.40 -14.59
N ALA A 59 3.62 4.61 -15.89
CA ALA A 59 4.77 4.01 -16.56
C ALA A 59 6.11 4.45 -15.95
N TYR A 60 6.27 5.73 -15.61
CA TYR A 60 7.48 6.22 -14.95
C TYR A 60 7.61 5.73 -13.51
N HIS A 61 6.51 5.65 -12.75
CA HIS A 61 6.52 5.04 -11.42
C HIS A 61 6.90 3.57 -11.49
N GLY A 62 6.33 2.82 -12.43
CA GLY A 62 6.66 1.42 -12.67
C GLY A 62 8.12 1.23 -13.03
N LEU A 63 8.66 2.09 -13.90
CA LEU A 63 10.08 2.07 -14.24
C LEU A 63 10.97 2.35 -13.01
N ALA A 64 10.62 3.33 -12.18
CA ALA A 64 11.33 3.60 -10.92
C ALA A 64 11.27 2.41 -9.96
N ALA A 65 10.13 1.72 -9.86
CA ALA A 65 9.99 0.51 -9.05
C ALA A 65 10.90 -0.63 -9.54
N VAL A 66 10.95 -0.86 -10.86
CA VAL A 66 11.78 -1.90 -11.48
C VAL A 66 13.27 -1.60 -11.29
N LEU A 67 13.70 -0.37 -11.62
CA LEU A 67 15.09 0.06 -11.42
C LEU A 67 15.48 0.10 -9.93
N GLY A 68 14.51 0.38 -9.07
CA GLY A 68 14.64 0.30 -7.62
C GLY A 68 14.77 -1.13 -7.09
N GLY A 69 14.52 -2.17 -7.89
CA GLY A 69 14.68 -3.57 -7.52
C GLY A 69 13.49 -4.16 -6.74
N ALA A 70 12.27 -3.74 -7.05
CA ALA A 70 11.04 -4.33 -6.48
C ALA A 70 10.86 -5.81 -6.87
N GLN A 71 10.24 -6.61 -5.99
CA GLN A 71 9.96 -8.03 -6.26
C GLN A 71 8.58 -8.25 -6.90
N SER A 72 7.68 -7.28 -6.73
CA SER A 72 6.34 -7.26 -7.32
C SER A 72 5.95 -5.81 -7.52
N VAL A 73 5.31 -5.52 -8.66
CA VAL A 73 4.89 -4.17 -9.02
C VAL A 73 3.43 -4.20 -9.44
N HIS A 74 2.61 -3.33 -8.83
CA HIS A 74 1.28 -2.98 -9.30
C HIS A 74 1.36 -1.64 -10.02
N ILE A 75 0.82 -1.57 -11.24
CA ILE A 75 0.66 -0.34 -12.01
C ILE A 75 -0.81 0.04 -11.89
N ASP A 76 -1.09 1.23 -11.37
CA ASP A 76 -2.46 1.75 -11.28
C ASP A 76 -2.99 2.07 -12.68
N ALA A 77 -4.30 1.97 -12.84
CA ALA A 77 -4.96 2.24 -14.10
C ALA A 77 -5.13 3.75 -14.34
N TYR A 78 -5.39 4.14 -15.58
CA TYR A 78 -5.49 5.57 -15.91
C TYR A 78 -6.72 6.27 -15.30
N ASP A 79 -7.74 5.50 -14.90
CA ASP A 79 -9.01 5.92 -14.31
C ASP A 79 -9.01 5.91 -12.77
N GLU A 80 -7.83 5.76 -12.14
CA GLU A 80 -7.64 5.67 -10.68
C GLU A 80 -8.38 6.75 -9.87
N ALA A 81 -8.37 8.00 -10.35
CA ALA A 81 -9.00 9.13 -9.67
C ALA A 81 -10.52 9.23 -9.91
N LEU A 82 -11.10 8.33 -10.70
CA LEU A 82 -12.50 8.35 -11.14
C LEU A 82 -13.29 7.15 -10.62
N CYS A 83 -12.76 5.94 -10.78
CA CYS A 83 -13.42 4.70 -10.38
C CYS A 83 -12.42 3.57 -10.17
N THR A 84 -12.90 2.41 -9.74
CA THR A 84 -12.08 1.19 -9.85
C THR A 84 -11.82 0.86 -11.32
N PRO A 85 -10.70 0.20 -11.66
CA PRO A 85 -10.32 -0.03 -13.05
C PRO A 85 -11.39 -0.74 -13.89
N THR A 86 -11.66 -0.20 -15.07
CA THR A 86 -12.36 -0.92 -16.15
C THR A 86 -11.48 -2.04 -16.73
N GLU A 87 -12.06 -2.94 -17.53
CA GLU A 87 -11.27 -3.97 -18.22
C GLU A 87 -10.19 -3.35 -19.12
N LEU A 88 -10.53 -2.31 -19.88
CA LEU A 88 -9.59 -1.64 -20.78
C LEU A 88 -8.46 -0.95 -19.99
N SER A 89 -8.78 -0.21 -18.93
CA SER A 89 -7.77 0.49 -18.14
C SER A 89 -6.85 -0.49 -17.38
N ALA A 90 -7.40 -1.59 -16.86
CA ALA A 90 -6.64 -2.66 -16.24
C ALA A 90 -5.71 -3.38 -17.24
N ILE A 91 -6.18 -3.63 -18.47
CA ILE A 91 -5.34 -4.21 -19.53
C ILE A 91 -4.19 -3.26 -19.87
N ILE A 92 -4.43 -1.96 -19.98
CA ILE A 92 -3.38 -0.97 -20.25
C ILE A 92 -2.33 -0.98 -19.14
N ALA A 93 -2.74 -0.94 -17.87
CA ALA A 93 -1.82 -1.05 -16.74
C ALA A 93 -0.96 -2.34 -16.77
N LEU A 94 -1.59 -3.48 -17.10
CA LEU A 94 -0.89 -4.75 -17.30
C LEU A 94 0.12 -4.68 -18.46
N ARG A 95 -0.28 -4.09 -19.60
CA ARG A 95 0.58 -3.93 -20.78
C ARG A 95 1.77 -3.01 -20.47
N THR A 96 1.59 -1.95 -19.69
CA THR A 96 2.69 -1.11 -19.21
C THR A 96 3.75 -1.95 -18.48
N ASN A 97 3.33 -2.86 -17.59
CA ASN A 97 4.26 -3.76 -16.91
C ASN A 97 4.99 -4.70 -17.88
N GLN A 98 4.26 -5.27 -18.85
CA GLN A 98 4.82 -6.17 -19.86
C GLN A 98 5.82 -5.47 -20.80
N ILE A 99 5.53 -4.23 -21.20
CA ILE A 99 6.45 -3.39 -22.00
C ILE A 99 7.73 -3.13 -21.20
N LEU A 100 7.62 -2.74 -19.92
CA LEU A 100 8.78 -2.57 -19.05
C LEU A 100 9.62 -3.85 -18.99
N GLN A 101 8.99 -5.01 -18.83
CA GLN A 101 9.67 -6.29 -18.68
C GLN A 101 10.34 -6.78 -19.97
N LEU A 102 9.66 -6.65 -21.11
CA LEU A 102 10.01 -7.35 -22.35
C LEU A 102 10.70 -6.45 -23.37
N GLU A 103 10.39 -5.15 -23.41
CA GLU A 103 10.80 -4.26 -24.50
C GLU A 103 11.91 -3.28 -24.10
N THR A 104 11.90 -2.77 -22.85
CA THR A 104 12.82 -1.69 -22.46
C THR A 104 14.25 -2.15 -22.17
N GLY A 105 14.46 -3.45 -21.93
CA GLY A 105 15.78 -4.01 -21.60
C GLY A 105 16.28 -3.72 -20.17
N VAL A 106 15.49 -3.04 -19.33
CA VAL A 106 15.86 -2.70 -17.94
C VAL A 106 16.09 -3.91 -17.04
N THR A 107 15.61 -5.08 -17.46
CA THR A 107 15.80 -6.37 -16.78
C THR A 107 17.16 -7.02 -17.07
N ARG A 108 17.93 -6.50 -18.03
CA ARG A 108 19.19 -7.12 -18.49
C ARG A 108 20.38 -6.89 -17.57
N THR A 109 20.33 -5.88 -16.70
CA THR A 109 21.43 -5.50 -15.80
C THR A 109 20.88 -5.29 -14.38
N ILE A 110 21.58 -5.81 -13.38
CA ILE A 110 21.23 -5.63 -11.96
C ILE A 110 21.69 -4.25 -11.50
N ASP A 111 20.80 -3.50 -10.85
CA ASP A 111 21.04 -2.13 -10.34
C ASP A 111 21.79 -1.25 -11.37
N PRO A 112 21.22 -1.01 -12.58
CA PRO A 112 21.92 -0.31 -13.66
C PRO A 112 22.26 1.15 -13.34
N LEU A 113 21.69 1.70 -12.26
CA LEU A 113 21.99 3.04 -11.75
C LEU A 113 23.07 3.04 -10.67
N GLY A 114 23.61 1.87 -10.31
CA GLY A 114 24.74 1.74 -9.39
C GLY A 114 25.96 2.48 -9.91
N GLY A 115 26.58 3.28 -9.05
CA GLY A 115 27.71 4.14 -9.40
C GLY A 115 27.33 5.50 -10.01
N SER A 116 26.05 5.77 -10.27
CA SER A 116 25.60 7.12 -10.60
C SER A 116 25.84 8.06 -9.42
N TYR A 117 26.73 9.05 -9.58
CA TYR A 117 27.08 10.00 -8.52
C TYR A 117 25.85 10.62 -7.86
N PHE A 118 24.85 10.97 -8.66
CA PHE A 118 23.61 11.56 -8.19
C PHE A 118 22.76 10.56 -7.37
N VAL A 119 22.50 9.37 -7.90
CA VAL A 119 21.64 8.37 -7.23
C VAL A 119 22.31 7.86 -5.96
N GLU A 120 23.63 7.68 -5.96
CA GLU A 120 24.37 7.27 -4.76
C GLU A 120 24.34 8.34 -3.67
N ALA A 121 24.56 9.61 -4.03
CA ALA A 121 24.46 10.72 -3.08
C ALA A 121 23.05 10.84 -2.50
N LEU A 122 22.01 10.77 -3.34
CA LEU A 122 20.62 10.83 -2.92
C LEU A 122 20.24 9.65 -2.02
N THR A 123 20.73 8.44 -2.33
CA THR A 123 20.52 7.24 -1.49
C THR A 123 21.11 7.43 -0.10
N ASN A 124 22.31 8.01 0.01
CA ASN A 124 22.93 8.31 1.31
C ASN A 124 22.15 9.37 2.10
N GLN A 125 21.73 10.45 1.44
CA GLN A 125 20.97 11.51 2.09
C GLN A 125 19.61 11.02 2.62
N LEU A 126 18.89 10.21 1.83
CA LEU A 126 17.64 9.61 2.27
C LEU A 126 17.85 8.67 3.46
N GLU A 127 18.91 7.87 3.42
CA GLU A 127 19.23 7.01 4.55
C GLU A 127 19.46 7.78 5.84
N GLU A 128 20.27 8.84 5.80
CA GLU A 128 20.52 9.68 6.98
C GLU A 128 19.22 10.30 7.52
N LYS A 129 18.35 10.78 6.63
CA LYS A 129 17.03 11.32 7.00
C LYS A 129 16.17 10.25 7.68
N VAL A 130 16.09 9.04 7.11
CA VAL A 130 15.30 7.94 7.69
C VAL A 130 15.87 7.52 9.05
N ILE A 131 17.19 7.43 9.20
CA ILE A 131 17.82 7.10 10.50
C ILE A 131 17.47 8.15 11.56
N ARG A 132 17.44 9.45 11.22
CA ARG A 132 16.99 10.50 12.14
C ARG A 132 15.54 10.30 12.60
N VAL A 133 14.65 9.95 11.68
CA VAL A 133 13.24 9.65 12.01
C VAL A 133 13.14 8.39 12.89
N LEU A 134 13.90 7.34 12.60
CA LEU A 134 13.92 6.12 13.43
C LEU A 134 14.41 6.41 14.85
N ASN A 135 15.46 7.23 15.02
CA ASN A 135 15.95 7.64 16.33
C ASN A 135 14.90 8.48 17.09
N LYS A 136 14.18 9.37 16.39
CA LYS A 136 13.07 10.11 16.97
C LYS A 136 11.96 9.16 17.45
N LEU A 137 11.60 8.17 16.65
CA LEU A 137 10.63 7.13 17.03
C LEU A 137 11.07 6.34 18.26
N ASP A 138 12.33 5.90 18.32
CA ASP A 138 12.87 5.22 19.49
C ASP A 138 12.82 6.12 20.74
N SER A 139 13.06 7.44 20.61
CA SER A 139 12.94 8.40 21.72
C SER A 139 11.50 8.61 22.22
N LEU A 140 10.51 8.44 21.34
CA LEU A 140 9.08 8.46 21.69
C LEU A 140 8.61 7.12 22.32
N GLY A 141 9.51 6.13 22.41
CA GLY A 141 9.23 4.81 22.95
C GLY A 141 8.67 3.82 21.93
N GLY A 142 8.98 4.04 20.64
CA GLY A 142 8.65 3.17 19.52
C GLY A 142 7.39 3.60 18.76
N ILE A 143 7.16 2.93 17.62
CA ILE A 143 6.07 3.28 16.69
C ILE A 143 4.69 3.25 17.35
N VAL A 144 4.42 2.28 18.25
CA VAL A 144 3.12 2.15 18.90
C VAL A 144 2.80 3.40 19.74
N LYS A 145 3.73 3.83 20.60
CA LYS A 145 3.52 5.04 21.42
C LYS A 145 3.45 6.31 20.57
N ALA A 146 4.25 6.39 19.50
CA ALA A 146 4.23 7.50 18.55
C ALA A 146 2.93 7.57 17.74
N THR A 147 2.22 6.44 17.55
CA THR A 147 0.88 6.42 16.99
C THR A 147 -0.15 6.81 18.04
N GLU A 148 -0.09 6.25 19.25
CA GLU A 148 -1.04 6.54 20.34
C GLU A 148 -1.05 8.01 20.76
N ASN A 149 0.09 8.68 20.72
CA ASN A 149 0.21 10.10 21.09
C ASN A 149 -0.06 11.07 19.92
N GLY A 150 -0.40 10.58 18.73
CA GLY A 150 -0.75 11.41 17.57
C GLY A 150 0.42 11.86 16.69
N TRP A 151 1.68 11.68 17.09
CA TRP A 151 2.83 12.24 16.36
C TRP A 151 2.93 11.77 14.91
N ILE A 152 2.70 10.48 14.64
CA ILE A 152 2.70 9.96 13.25
C ILE A 152 1.61 10.61 12.40
N HIS A 153 0.44 10.85 13.00
CA HIS A 153 -0.69 11.41 12.27
C HIS A 153 -0.48 12.89 11.95
N GLU A 154 0.08 13.65 12.89
CA GLU A 154 0.49 15.04 12.71
C GLU A 154 1.50 15.18 11.56
N GLU A 155 2.61 14.42 11.57
CA GLU A 155 3.65 14.49 10.53
C GLU A 155 3.11 14.17 9.12
N ILE A 156 2.20 13.20 9.01
CA ILE A 156 1.57 12.85 7.73
C ILE A 156 0.60 13.96 7.29
N SER A 157 -0.17 14.52 8.22
CA SER A 157 -1.13 15.59 7.92
C SER A 157 -0.43 16.88 7.48
N ASP A 158 0.64 17.27 8.16
CA ASP A 158 1.43 18.46 7.81
C ASP A 158 2.05 18.31 6.42
N ALA A 159 2.60 17.13 6.10
CA ALA A 159 3.13 16.86 4.77
C ALA A 159 2.03 16.90 3.68
N ALA A 160 0.83 16.37 3.97
CA ALA A 160 -0.30 16.42 3.05
C ALA A 160 -0.80 17.85 2.84
N TYR A 161 -0.84 18.66 3.90
CA TYR A 161 -1.24 20.06 3.83
C TYR A 161 -0.26 20.89 3.00
N GLU A 162 1.05 20.74 3.24
CA GLU A 162 2.09 21.41 2.44
C GLU A 162 2.07 21.00 0.97
N TYR A 163 1.82 19.72 0.69
CA TYR A 163 1.63 19.23 -0.68
C TYR A 163 0.44 19.91 -1.35
N GLN A 164 -0.71 19.96 -0.68
CA GLN A 164 -1.92 20.60 -1.21
C GLN A 164 -1.70 22.09 -1.46
N LEU A 165 -1.08 22.81 -0.50
CA LEU A 165 -0.72 24.21 -0.68
C LEU A 165 0.24 24.42 -1.86
N ALA A 166 1.22 23.54 -2.06
CA ALA A 166 2.14 23.62 -3.19
C ALA A 166 1.42 23.44 -4.55
N VAL A 167 0.43 22.54 -4.61
CA VAL A 167 -0.39 22.32 -5.81
C VAL A 167 -1.30 23.52 -6.06
N GLU A 168 -2.01 24.01 -5.06
CA GLU A 168 -2.95 25.14 -5.19
C GLU A 168 -2.25 26.45 -5.52
N SER A 169 -1.10 26.71 -4.91
CA SER A 169 -0.28 27.90 -5.21
C SER A 169 0.44 27.82 -6.57
N GLY A 170 0.44 26.66 -7.22
CA GLY A 170 1.15 26.43 -8.48
C GLY A 170 2.67 26.26 -8.32
N ARG A 171 3.21 26.27 -7.08
CA ARG A 171 4.62 25.95 -6.80
C ARG A 171 5.00 24.56 -7.30
N MET A 172 4.05 23.62 -7.22
CA MET A 172 4.16 22.29 -7.78
C MET A 172 3.27 22.17 -9.03
N PRO A 173 3.83 22.17 -10.23
CA PRO A 173 3.05 22.05 -11.46
C PRO A 173 2.50 20.62 -11.63
N ILE A 174 1.20 20.52 -11.87
CA ILE A 174 0.48 19.29 -12.17
C ILE A 174 -0.25 19.48 -13.51
N VAL A 175 0.30 18.83 -14.55
CA VAL A 175 -0.21 18.88 -15.93
C VAL A 175 -1.67 18.40 -15.97
N GLY A 176 -2.54 19.20 -16.60
CA GLY A 176 -3.98 18.97 -16.67
C GLY A 176 -4.77 19.48 -15.46
N VAL A 177 -4.10 19.86 -14.35
CA VAL A 177 -4.76 20.30 -13.11
C VAL A 177 -4.50 21.76 -12.80
N ASN A 178 -3.25 22.23 -12.72
CA ASN A 178 -2.93 23.64 -12.47
C ASN A 178 -2.09 24.29 -13.60
N CYS A 179 -1.62 23.49 -14.55
CA CYS A 179 -0.99 23.95 -15.79
C CYS A 179 -1.48 23.09 -16.97
N TYR A 180 -1.47 23.66 -18.18
CA TYR A 180 -1.91 22.98 -19.41
C TYR A 180 -3.32 22.38 -19.32
N ARG A 181 -4.27 23.16 -18.78
CA ARG A 181 -5.69 22.80 -18.69
C ARG A 181 -6.34 22.84 -20.08
N THR A 182 -7.33 21.98 -20.28
CA THR A 182 -8.21 22.00 -21.45
C THR A 182 -9.62 22.34 -20.99
N GLU A 183 -10.37 23.12 -21.77
CA GLU A 183 -11.74 23.54 -21.42
C GLU A 183 -12.76 22.41 -21.62
N GLU A 184 -12.59 21.62 -22.68
CA GLU A 184 -13.42 20.46 -22.97
C GLU A 184 -12.60 19.18 -22.86
N GLU A 185 -13.11 18.22 -22.10
CA GLU A 185 -12.47 16.93 -21.89
C GLU A 185 -13.48 15.80 -22.13
N GLU A 186 -13.23 15.00 -23.16
CA GLU A 186 -13.96 13.75 -23.36
C GLU A 186 -13.26 12.62 -22.58
N LEU A 187 -14.01 11.95 -21.71
CA LEU A 187 -13.48 10.77 -21.02
C LEU A 187 -13.23 9.66 -22.04
N PRO A 188 -12.09 8.95 -21.94
CA PRO A 188 -11.71 7.95 -22.94
C PRO A 188 -12.60 6.71 -22.94
N THR A 189 -13.30 6.44 -21.83
CA THR A 189 -14.14 5.25 -21.64
C THR A 189 -15.28 5.51 -20.66
N GLU A 190 -16.33 4.70 -20.74
CA GLU A 190 -17.33 4.60 -19.67
C GLU A 190 -16.65 4.18 -18.35
N LEU A 191 -17.05 4.80 -17.25
CA LEU A 191 -16.53 4.49 -15.92
C LEU A 191 -17.08 3.16 -15.43
N PHE A 192 -16.32 2.47 -14.60
CA PHE A 192 -16.80 1.25 -13.98
C PHE A 192 -17.94 1.55 -13.01
N GLU A 193 -19.10 0.94 -13.26
CA GLU A 193 -20.21 0.94 -12.33
C GLU A 193 -20.25 -0.36 -11.54
N VAL A 194 -20.35 -0.24 -10.21
CA VAL A 194 -20.49 -1.39 -9.33
C VAL A 194 -21.84 -2.06 -9.60
N PRO A 195 -21.89 -3.34 -10.02
CA PRO A 195 -23.14 -4.01 -10.26
C PRO A 195 -23.94 -4.20 -8.96
N GLU A 196 -25.23 -4.53 -9.08
CA GLU A 196 -26.12 -4.82 -7.94
C GLU A 196 -25.61 -6.04 -7.15
N THR A 197 -24.78 -5.77 -6.15
CA THR A 197 -24.07 -6.77 -5.36
C THR A 197 -24.76 -7.03 -4.02
N LEU A 198 -25.44 -6.04 -3.44
CA LEU A 198 -26.04 -6.14 -2.12
C LEU A 198 -27.08 -7.28 -2.06
N SER A 199 -28.07 -7.26 -2.95
CA SER A 199 -29.10 -8.30 -2.98
C SER A 199 -28.56 -9.71 -3.25
N VAL A 200 -27.45 -9.83 -3.99
CA VAL A 200 -26.75 -11.11 -4.22
C VAL A 200 -26.07 -11.59 -2.93
N GLN A 201 -25.34 -10.72 -2.25
CA GLN A 201 -24.64 -11.07 -1.02
C GLN A 201 -25.61 -11.37 0.12
N GLU A 202 -26.72 -10.62 0.24
CA GLU A 202 -27.77 -10.92 1.23
C GLU A 202 -28.36 -12.32 1.03
N ARG A 203 -28.66 -12.71 -0.22
CA ARG A 203 -29.18 -14.04 -0.52
C ARG A 203 -28.18 -15.14 -0.17
N LYS A 204 -26.90 -14.95 -0.51
CA LYS A 204 -25.82 -15.88 -0.12
C LYS A 204 -25.70 -16.01 1.39
N LEU A 205 -25.72 -14.90 2.11
CA LEU A 205 -25.63 -14.86 3.56
C LEU A 205 -26.83 -15.55 4.24
N ARG A 206 -28.05 -15.29 3.76
CA ARG A 206 -29.27 -15.96 4.26
C ARG A 206 -29.22 -17.46 4.01
N LYS A 207 -28.75 -17.89 2.83
CA LYS A 207 -28.57 -19.31 2.50
C LYS A 207 -27.56 -19.98 3.44
N ILE A 208 -26.38 -19.37 3.61
CA ILE A 208 -25.33 -19.88 4.52
C ILE A 208 -25.87 -20.03 5.94
N LYS A 209 -26.55 -19.00 6.46
CA LYS A 209 -27.11 -19.03 7.82
C LYS A 209 -28.22 -20.08 7.99
N LYS A 210 -28.96 -20.39 6.92
CA LYS A 210 -30.02 -21.42 6.95
C LYS A 210 -29.45 -22.85 6.91
N GLU A 211 -28.36 -23.06 6.15
CA GLU A 211 -27.82 -24.39 5.86
C GLU A 211 -26.72 -24.84 6.84
N ARG A 212 -26.08 -23.89 7.52
CA ARG A 212 -24.98 -24.20 8.44
C ARG A 212 -25.45 -24.87 9.73
N ASP A 213 -24.52 -25.58 10.36
CA ASP A 213 -24.69 -26.13 11.69
C ASP A 213 -24.45 -25.04 12.74
N GLU A 214 -25.53 -24.52 13.32
CA GLU A 214 -25.48 -23.47 14.34
C GLU A 214 -24.75 -23.90 15.63
N LEU A 215 -24.73 -25.19 15.98
CA LEU A 215 -23.98 -25.66 17.14
C LEU A 215 -22.48 -25.58 16.89
N LYS A 216 -22.04 -25.95 15.68
CA LYS A 216 -20.62 -25.79 15.27
C LYS A 216 -20.20 -24.33 15.25
N VAL A 217 -21.03 -23.43 14.70
CA VAL A 217 -20.73 -21.99 14.68
C VAL A 217 -20.62 -21.42 16.10
N ARG A 218 -21.52 -21.81 17.01
CA ARG A 218 -21.42 -21.41 18.43
C ARG A 218 -20.12 -21.89 19.06
N ALA A 219 -19.79 -23.17 18.89
CA ALA A 219 -18.56 -23.75 19.43
C ALA A 219 -17.31 -23.04 18.89
N VAL A 220 -17.29 -22.68 17.61
CA VAL A 220 -16.24 -21.89 16.98
C VAL A 220 -16.08 -20.52 17.64
N ARG A 221 -17.17 -19.77 17.84
CA ARG A 221 -17.09 -18.45 18.51
C ARG A 221 -16.57 -18.57 19.94
N ASP A 222 -16.98 -19.61 20.66
CA ASP A 222 -16.51 -19.85 22.02
C ASP A 222 -15.03 -20.28 22.05
N GLU A 223 -14.55 -20.99 21.03
CA GLU A 223 -13.12 -21.26 20.85
C GLU A 223 -12.33 -19.99 20.52
N ILE A 224 -12.84 -19.13 19.63
CA ILE A 224 -12.23 -17.82 19.34
C ILE A 224 -12.09 -17.00 20.62
N ARG A 225 -13.16 -16.92 21.43
CA ARG A 225 -13.13 -16.20 22.71
C ARG A 225 -12.10 -16.80 23.67
N ARG A 226 -12.12 -18.12 23.87
CA ARG A 226 -11.15 -18.82 24.72
C ARG A 226 -9.71 -18.64 24.24
N CYS A 227 -9.48 -18.60 22.92
CA CYS A 227 -8.18 -18.33 22.35
C CYS A 227 -7.70 -16.91 22.68
N CYS A 228 -8.58 -15.91 22.62
CA CYS A 228 -8.26 -14.54 23.01
C CYS A 228 -7.95 -14.44 24.51
N GLU A 229 -8.76 -15.06 25.37
CA GLU A 229 -8.53 -15.10 26.84
C GLU A 229 -7.19 -15.75 27.21
N LYS A 230 -6.80 -16.80 26.49
CA LYS A 230 -5.53 -17.51 26.70
C LYS A 230 -4.33 -16.87 25.99
N ASN A 231 -4.54 -15.79 25.24
CA ASN A 231 -3.54 -15.19 24.36
C ASN A 231 -2.89 -16.24 23.43
N GLY A 232 -3.72 -17.14 22.88
CA GLY A 232 -3.32 -18.23 21.99
C GLY A 232 -3.19 -17.80 20.52
N ASN A 233 -2.74 -18.72 19.67
CA ASN A 233 -2.62 -18.49 18.24
C ASN A 233 -3.99 -18.47 17.55
N LEU A 234 -4.53 -17.28 17.33
CA LEU A 234 -5.85 -17.11 16.71
C LEU A 234 -5.93 -17.66 15.29
N MET A 235 -4.83 -17.68 14.52
CA MET A 235 -4.85 -18.16 13.14
C MET A 235 -5.19 -19.65 13.04
N GLU A 236 -4.73 -20.48 13.98
CA GLU A 236 -5.06 -21.91 14.01
C GLU A 236 -6.57 -22.13 14.21
N VAL A 237 -7.16 -21.33 15.10
CA VAL A 237 -8.61 -21.35 15.36
C VAL A 237 -9.36 -20.86 14.13
N LEU A 238 -8.96 -19.75 13.51
CA LEU A 238 -9.66 -19.22 12.34
C LEU A 238 -9.63 -20.17 11.13
N VAL A 239 -8.49 -20.79 10.84
CA VAL A 239 -8.36 -21.75 9.72
C VAL A 239 -9.26 -22.96 9.93
N SER A 240 -9.27 -23.53 11.14
CA SER A 240 -10.16 -24.66 11.48
C SER A 240 -11.65 -24.28 11.47
N SER A 241 -11.95 -23.00 11.66
CA SER A 241 -13.31 -22.47 11.73
C SER A 241 -13.99 -22.24 10.39
N VAL A 242 -13.24 -22.03 9.29
CA VAL A 242 -13.81 -21.69 7.97
C VAL A 242 -14.82 -22.75 7.50
N GLY A 243 -14.55 -24.03 7.79
CA GLY A 243 -15.44 -25.14 7.42
C GLY A 243 -16.80 -25.13 8.14
N SER A 244 -16.96 -24.36 9.23
CA SER A 244 -18.23 -24.24 9.95
C SER A 244 -19.18 -23.23 9.32
N LEU A 245 -18.78 -22.55 8.24
CA LEU A 245 -19.55 -21.46 7.62
C LEU A 245 -19.88 -20.31 8.59
N ILE A 246 -18.98 -20.06 9.54
CA ILE A 246 -18.99 -18.80 10.30
C ILE A 246 -18.66 -17.64 9.36
N THR A 247 -19.29 -16.49 9.56
CA THR A 247 -19.06 -15.32 8.69
C THR A 247 -17.97 -14.42 9.25
N GLU A 248 -17.33 -13.63 8.38
CA GLU A 248 -16.36 -12.61 8.78
C GLU A 248 -16.95 -11.64 9.81
N GLY A 249 -18.19 -11.20 9.61
CA GLY A 249 -18.88 -10.33 10.55
C GLY A 249 -19.07 -10.95 11.94
N GLU A 250 -19.29 -12.26 12.04
CA GLU A 250 -19.42 -12.96 13.33
C GLU A 250 -18.07 -13.13 14.03
N ILE A 251 -17.02 -13.40 13.28
CA ILE A 251 -15.64 -13.44 13.79
C ILE A 251 -15.27 -12.04 14.32
N SER A 252 -15.41 -11.02 13.48
CA SER A 252 -15.08 -9.63 13.83
C SER A 252 -15.90 -9.11 15.00
N LYS A 253 -17.17 -9.50 15.12
CA LYS A 253 -17.99 -9.18 16.30
C LYS A 253 -17.44 -9.82 17.57
N THR A 254 -17.05 -11.10 17.51
CA THR A 254 -16.48 -11.82 18.65
C THR A 254 -15.17 -11.17 19.12
N LEU A 255 -14.31 -10.77 18.17
CA LEU A 255 -13.06 -10.06 18.47
C LEU A 255 -13.33 -8.66 19.05
N ARG A 256 -14.31 -7.93 18.52
CA ARG A 256 -14.71 -6.61 19.03
C ARG A 256 -15.29 -6.67 20.44
N GLU A 257 -16.06 -7.70 20.77
CA GLU A 257 -16.58 -7.89 22.13
C GLU A 257 -15.46 -8.06 23.15
N PHE A 258 -14.31 -8.65 22.75
CA PHE A 258 -13.17 -8.89 23.63
C PHE A 258 -12.17 -7.74 23.65
N TYR A 259 -11.75 -7.22 22.49
CA TYR A 259 -10.72 -6.20 22.36
C TYR A 259 -11.26 -4.76 22.29
N GLY A 260 -12.56 -4.59 22.10
CA GLY A 260 -13.16 -3.29 21.84
C GLY A 260 -12.90 -2.78 20.43
N THR A 261 -12.92 -1.46 20.27
CA THR A 261 -12.62 -0.76 19.01
C THR A 261 -11.54 0.27 19.26
N TRP A 262 -10.61 0.40 18.31
CA TRP A 262 -9.63 1.47 18.36
C TRP A 262 -10.23 2.79 17.87
N SER A 263 -10.00 3.86 18.64
CA SER A 263 -10.31 5.23 18.24
C SER A 263 -8.99 5.95 17.99
N PRO A 264 -8.70 6.36 16.73
CA PRO A 264 -7.48 7.08 16.43
C PRO A 264 -7.42 8.39 17.23
N PRO A 265 -6.24 8.78 17.74
CA PRO A 265 -6.10 10.09 18.36
C PRO A 265 -6.37 11.17 17.31
N VAL A 266 -7.19 12.16 17.69
CA VAL A 266 -7.32 13.39 16.91
C VAL A 266 -6.10 14.23 17.26
N PHE A 267 -5.27 14.50 16.26
CA PHE A 267 -4.11 15.39 16.34
C PHE A 267 -4.57 16.83 16.07
#